data_AF-A0A5D3B9S3-F1
#
_entry.id   AF-A0A5D3B9S3-F1
#
_cell.length_a   1.000
_cell.length_b   1.000
_cell.length_c   1.000
_cell.angle_alpha   90.00
_cell.angle_beta   90.00
_cell.angle_gamma   90.00
#
_symmetry.space_group_name_H-M   'P 1'
#
loop_
_entity.id
_entity.type
_entity.pdbx_description
1 polymer ?
#
loop_
_entity_poly.entity_id
_entity_poly.type
_entity_poly.pdbx_seq_one_letter_code
_entity_poly.pdbx_strand_id
1 'polypeptide(L)' 'MQMKVAVVGGGISGLVSAFVLAEAGVEVVLFEKEDYVGGHSKTVHFDGVDLDLGFMVFNTV' A
#
# COMPACT_ATOMS: atom_id res chain seq x y z
N MET A 1 12.68 12.60 -22.77
CA MET A 1 11.56 12.58 -21.80
C MET A 1 11.89 11.56 -20.73
N GLN A 2 11.74 11.89 -19.45
CA GLN A 2 11.93 10.94 -18.36
C GLN A 2 10.66 10.07 -18.24
N MET A 3 10.80 8.76 -18.03
CA MET A 3 9.67 7.84 -17.95
C MET A 3 8.86 8.12 -16.69
N LYS A 4 7.53 8.27 -16.83
CA LYS A 4 6.61 8.48 -15.72
C LYS A 4 5.65 7.30 -15.59
N VAL A 5 5.43 6.82 -14.38
CA VAL A 5 4.56 5.68 -14.10
C VAL A 5 3.42 6.07 -13.16
N ALA A 6 2.21 5.67 -13.52
CA ALA A 6 1.05 5.73 -12.62
C ALA A 6 0.83 4.35 -11.98
N VAL A 7 0.78 4.30 -10.65
CA VAL A 7 0.39 3.12 -9.89
C VAL A 7 -1.01 3.35 -9.35
N VAL A 8 -1.95 2.45 -9.65
CA VAL A 8 -3.36 2.57 -9.20
C VAL A 8 -3.63 1.51 -8.12
N GLY A 9 -3.98 1.97 -6.93
CA GLY A 9 -4.14 1.18 -5.72
C GLY A 9 -2.96 1.38 -4.75
N GLY A 10 -3.25 1.82 -3.54
CA GLY A 10 -2.35 2.00 -2.40
C GLY A 10 -2.32 0.81 -1.44
N GLY A 11 -2.72 -0.39 -1.90
CA GLY A 11 -2.49 -1.64 -1.17
C GLY A 11 -1.03 -2.07 -1.18
N ILE A 12 -0.69 -3.15 -0.48
CA ILE A 12 0.69 -3.64 -0.34
C ILE A 12 1.42 -3.81 -1.68
N SER A 13 0.74 -4.37 -2.70
CA SER A 13 1.34 -4.56 -4.02
C SER A 13 1.62 -3.24 -4.74
N GLY A 14 0.73 -2.26 -4.63
CA GLY A 14 0.90 -0.94 -5.23
C GLY A 14 2.00 -0.13 -4.56
N LEU A 15 2.04 -0.13 -3.22
CA LEU A 15 3.10 0.51 -2.45
C LEU A 15 4.48 -0.07 -2.78
N VAL A 16 4.61 -1.40 -2.85
CA VAL A 16 5.87 -2.05 -3.23
C VAL A 16 6.25 -1.75 -4.67
N SER A 17 5.29 -1.76 -5.60
CA SER A 17 5.55 -1.40 -7.00
C SER A 17 6.06 0.03 -7.13
N ALA A 18 5.41 0.99 -6.46
CA ALA A 18 5.84 2.38 -6.44
C ALA A 18 7.22 2.57 -5.80
N PHE A 19 7.48 1.87 -4.69
CA PHE A 19 8.77 1.90 -4.00
C PHE A 19 9.91 1.43 -4.90
N VAL A 20 9.79 0.24 -5.51
CA VAL A 20 10.84 -0.34 -6.36
C VAL A 20 11.12 0.55 -7.59
N LEU A 21 10.07 1.10 -8.20
CA LEU A 21 10.23 2.02 -9.33
C LEU A 21 10.90 3.34 -8.93
N ALA A 22 10.52 3.90 -7.78
CA ALA A 22 11.13 5.11 -7.26
C ALA A 22 12.62 4.90 -6.91
N GLU A 23 12.99 3.76 -6.29
CA GLU A 23 14.39 3.39 -6.05
C GLU A 23 15.20 3.26 -7.34
N ALA A 24 14.57 2.82 -8.44
CA ALA A 24 15.17 2.77 -9.77
C ALA A 24 15.26 4.15 -10.46
N GLY A 25 14.85 5.25 -9.80
CA GLY A 25 14.92 6.61 -10.33
C GLY A 25 13.78 6.98 -11.29
N VAL A 26 12.68 6.22 -11.29
CA VAL A 26 11.50 6.50 -12.11
C VAL A 26 10.58 7.50 -11.39
N GLU A 27 10.02 8.46 -12.12
CA GLU A 27 8.99 9.36 -11.57
C GLU A 27 7.67 8.59 -11.45
N VAL A 28 7.17 8.42 -10.22
CA VAL A 28 5.95 7.64 -9.94
C VAL A 28 4.87 8.51 -9.31
N VAL A 29 3.63 8.33 -9.75
CA VAL A 29 2.44 8.85 -9.09
C VAL A 29 1.58 7.68 -8.63
N LEU A 30 1.30 7.59 -7.33
CA LEU A 30 0.41 6.58 -6.76
C LEU A 30 -0.97 7.18 -6.51
N PHE A 31 -2.00 6.49 -7.00
CA PHE A 31 -3.40 6.86 -6.82
C PHE A 31 -4.07 5.83 -5.91
N GLU A 32 -4.65 6.29 -4.80
CA GLU A 32 -5.50 5.50 -3.92
C GLU A 32 -6.87 6.17 -3.83
N LYS A 33 -7.92 5.36 -3.78
CA LYS A 33 -9.31 5.82 -3.69
C LYS A 33 -9.65 6.30 -2.28
N GLU A 34 -9.11 5.62 -1.27
CA GLU A 34 -9.34 5.93 0.14
C GLU A 34 -8.39 7.02 0.66
N ASP A 35 -8.67 7.55 1.84
CA ASP A 35 -7.82 8.53 2.55
C ASP A 35 -6.68 7.89 3.35
N TYR A 36 -6.48 6.58 3.20
CA TYR A 36 -5.42 5.79 3.81
C TYR A 36 -4.82 4.79 2.83
N VAL A 37 -3.58 4.39 3.08
CA VAL A 37 -2.87 3.34 2.34
C VAL A 37 -2.92 2.02 3.12
N GLY A 38 -2.54 0.92 2.46
CA GLY A 38 -2.48 -0.43 3.03
C GLY A 38 -3.51 -1.38 2.43
N GLY A 39 -4.61 -0.86 1.86
CA GLY A 39 -5.65 -1.68 1.26
C GLY A 39 -6.29 -2.62 2.28
N HIS A 40 -6.08 -3.93 2.13
CA HIS A 40 -6.53 -4.94 3.10
C HIS A 40 -5.62 -5.05 4.34
N SER A 41 -4.54 -4.29 4.45
CA SER A 41 -3.77 -4.16 5.70
C SER A 41 -4.22 -2.88 6.39
N LYS A 42 -5.04 -3.02 7.44
CA LYS A 42 -5.69 -1.88 8.10
C LYS A 42 -5.74 -2.07 9.61
N THR A 43 -4.88 -1.34 10.31
CA THR A 43 -4.97 -1.22 11.77
C THR A 43 -5.78 0.02 12.13
N VAL A 44 -6.71 -0.10 13.06
CA VAL A 44 -7.46 1.04 13.61
C VAL A 44 -7.24 1.11 15.12
N HIS A 45 -7.14 2.33 15.64
CA HIS A 45 -7.09 2.55 17.08
C HIS A 45 -8.52 2.70 17.61
N PHE A 46 -8.91 1.85 18.55
CA PHE A 46 -10.26 1.84 19.13
C PHE A 46 -10.18 1.55 20.63
N ASP A 47 -10.78 2.40 21.47
CA ASP A 47 -10.80 2.25 22.94
C ASP A 47 -9.43 1.93 23.59
N GLY A 48 -8.37 2.58 23.10
CA GLY A 48 -7.02 2.41 23.63
C GLY A 48 -6.29 1.16 23.16
N VAL A 49 -6.86 0.40 22.23
CA VAL A 49 -6.25 -0.79 21.62
C VAL A 49 -6.14 -0.66 20.11
N ASP A 50 -5.10 -1.25 19.54
CA ASP A 50 -4.92 -1.35 18.10
C ASP A 50 -5.56 -2.65 17.59
N LEU A 51 -6.54 -2.51 16.71
CA LEU A 51 -7.28 -3.61 16.10
C LEU A 51 -6.84 -3.77 14.65
N ASP A 52 -6.31 -4.94 14.29
CA ASP A 52 -6.07 -5.31 12.91
C ASP A 52 -7.39 -5.76 12.26
N LEU A 53 -7.91 -4.93 11.36
CA LEU A 53 -9.08 -5.21 10.52
C LEU A 53 -8.70 -5.84 9.18
N GLY A 54 -7.41 -6.09 8.98
CA GLY A 54 -6.89 -6.61 7.74
C GLY A 54 -7.14 -8.09 7.53
N PHE A 55 -6.98 -8.52 6.28
CA PHE A 55 -7.06 -9.93 5.92
C PHE A 55 -5.81 -10.67 6.39
N MET A 56 -5.88 -11.28 7.58
CA MET A 56 -4.83 -12.12 8.13
C MET A 56 -5.02 -13.57 7.69
N VAL A 57 -4.14 -14.04 6.80
CA VAL A 57 -4.01 -15.48 6.54
C VAL A 57 -2.82 -15.99 7.30
N PHE A 58 -3.07 -16.81 8.31
CA PHE A 58 -2.06 -17.66 8.88
C PHE A 58 -2.08 -18.99 8.14
N ASN A 59 -1.07 -19.23 7.31
CA ASN A 59 -0.92 -20.49 6.62
C ASN A 59 0.17 -21.31 7.31
N THR A 60 -0.11 -22.59 7.60
CA THR A 60 0.83 -23.48 8.30
C THR A 60 1.75 -24.25 7.36
N VAL A 61 1.59 -24.06 6.05
CA VAL A 61 2.46 -24.67 5.02
C VAL A 61 3.59 -23.75 4.64
#